data_AF-A0A9N9HMW1-F1
#
_entry.id   AF-A0A9N9HMW1-F1
#
_cell.length_a   1.000
_cell.length_b   1.000
_cell.length_c   1.000
_cell.angle_alpha   90.00
_cell.angle_beta   90.00
_cell.angle_gamma   90.00
#
_symmetry.space_group_name_H-M   'P 1'
#
loop_
_entity.id
_entity.type
_entity.pdbx_description
1 polymer ?
#
loop_
_entity_poly.entity_id
_entity_poly.type
_entity_poly.pdbx_seq_one_letter_code
_entity_poly.pdbx_strand_id
1 'polypeptide(L)'
;YIREESFEGNNKYQTKTYGLQNAKKGVIFKSFPPVLRIQLNRFEYDMQRDATVKINDRHEYPMEIDLQSYLSSDSDKSISYNYLLHGVIVHNGELREGSYYVLLKPENNGQWFKFDDNGATPVTDQNVLEDNYGGEVTNESRTNVNQFTSAYILVYIRESDIDFVLSPVLAKDIPEHLQRRLDEEKALCAQKQREAEERHFYLYIRLVTPATFVRYQGFDLANFNNRQFPLSEVPQFKVLKSVKYSTFKAMIAHKFWISPEQMRLWVLVNRQNRTVRPDTPIPDNFLDIDMKAICKKMGRRQDEMKLFLEIADKPIMVWFPPIGENTNILVFIKYFNPDTQSLEGMCYLYVQKYGKVGDIIPILCEKKNFPSHTHLKIYEEIKPSMIEEMRPILTFQQSEMQNGDIICFQKVLTEEEIRIHTAAGRICDIPTFYESLLNRVVVEFKPKHEDRELKPEFKLILNEKYTYDEVAKRVSAFLNTDPLKLRFSTAHPMSGTYETVIKRTTKQTLSELLQTTYLPNSTRLLYYKMLDISIIELETKKFFKVYWLGTTVKEERMIDVCLPGTAIINEVLRIIVQKLALLIPSYRIRLYDVLNYKIQNEYDINDPIDKIQEHMTLYAE
;
A
#
# COMPACT_ATOMS: atom_id res chain seq x y z
N TYR A 1 -27.73 -33.72 21.97
CA TYR A 1 -27.40 -33.86 20.54
C TYR A 1 -28.24 -34.95 19.85
N ILE A 2 -28.25 -36.20 20.34
CA ILE A 2 -28.93 -37.34 19.69
C ILE A 2 -30.48 -37.42 19.87
N ARG A 3 -31.12 -36.36 20.39
CA ARG A 3 -32.56 -36.38 20.65
C ARG A 3 -33.32 -36.31 19.32
N GLU A 4 -34.24 -37.25 19.10
CA GLU A 4 -35.12 -37.22 17.93
C GLU A 4 -36.09 -36.04 17.98
N GLU A 5 -36.29 -35.40 16.85
CA GLU A 5 -37.30 -34.37 16.62
C GLU A 5 -38.46 -34.96 15.80
N SER A 6 -39.69 -34.82 16.31
CA SER A 6 -40.91 -35.29 15.65
C SER A 6 -41.55 -34.18 14.82
N PHE A 7 -41.78 -34.45 13.54
CA PHE A 7 -42.45 -33.58 12.57
C PHE A 7 -43.91 -34.00 12.46
N GLU A 8 -44.77 -33.40 13.29
CA GLU A 8 -46.21 -33.70 13.36
C GLU A 8 -47.06 -32.43 13.24
N GLY A 9 -48.38 -32.59 13.02
CA GLY A 9 -49.32 -31.46 12.96
C GLY A 9 -49.02 -30.48 11.82
N ASN A 10 -48.77 -29.21 12.17
CA ASN A 10 -48.43 -28.14 11.21
C ASN A 10 -46.97 -28.19 10.76
N ASN A 11 -46.11 -28.95 11.44
CA ASN A 11 -44.68 -29.08 11.14
C ASN A 11 -44.36 -30.39 10.41
N LYS A 12 -45.21 -30.84 9.48
CA LYS A 12 -45.00 -32.09 8.72
C LYS A 12 -43.86 -31.96 7.72
N TYR A 13 -43.20 -33.07 7.45
CA TYR A 13 -42.09 -33.14 6.50
C TYR A 13 -42.60 -33.31 5.06
N GLN A 14 -42.18 -32.44 4.14
CA GLN A 14 -42.55 -32.53 2.73
C GLN A 14 -41.68 -33.55 2.00
N THR A 15 -42.28 -34.67 1.62
CA THR A 15 -41.64 -35.70 0.79
C THR A 15 -41.84 -35.40 -0.70
N LYS A 16 -40.89 -35.82 -1.56
CA LYS A 16 -40.96 -35.59 -3.01
C LYS A 16 -42.16 -36.29 -3.68
N THR A 17 -42.58 -37.43 -3.15
CA THR A 17 -43.58 -38.31 -3.80
C THR A 17 -44.92 -38.34 -3.06
N TYR A 18 -44.92 -38.19 -1.72
CA TYR A 18 -46.09 -38.42 -0.88
C TYR A 18 -46.59 -37.15 -0.16
N GLY A 19 -46.07 -35.97 -0.49
CA GLY A 19 -46.46 -34.70 0.14
C GLY A 19 -46.09 -34.62 1.63
N LEU A 20 -46.88 -33.87 2.42
CA LEU A 20 -46.66 -33.62 3.85
C LEU A 20 -46.94 -34.87 4.69
N GLN A 21 -45.91 -35.41 5.33
CA GLN A 21 -45.97 -36.63 6.12
C GLN A 21 -45.45 -36.40 7.54
N ASN A 22 -45.93 -37.23 8.48
CA ASN A 22 -45.32 -37.30 9.79
C ASN A 22 -43.95 -37.96 9.67
N ALA A 23 -42.91 -37.38 10.27
CA ALA A 23 -41.57 -37.91 10.20
C ALA A 23 -40.81 -37.70 11.51
N LYS A 24 -39.72 -38.44 11.68
CA LYS A 24 -38.74 -38.21 12.73
C LYS A 24 -37.41 -37.84 12.11
N LYS A 25 -36.74 -36.84 12.67
CA LYS A 25 -35.39 -36.43 12.27
C LYS A 25 -34.49 -36.55 13.48
N GLY A 26 -33.35 -37.19 13.31
CA GLY A 26 -32.36 -37.35 14.36
C GLY A 26 -30.97 -37.50 13.78
N VAL A 27 -29.96 -37.46 14.66
CA VAL A 27 -28.57 -37.73 14.31
C VAL A 27 -28.09 -38.88 15.17
N ILE A 28 -27.41 -39.84 14.54
CA ILE A 28 -26.84 -41.02 15.19
C ILE A 28 -25.36 -41.08 14.85
N PHE A 29 -24.52 -41.38 15.84
CA PHE A 29 -23.09 -41.55 15.65
C PHE A 29 -22.76 -42.98 15.23
N LYS A 30 -21.96 -43.15 14.18
CA LYS A 30 -21.44 -44.46 13.75
C LYS A 30 -20.09 -44.80 14.36
N SER A 31 -19.28 -43.77 14.61
CA SER A 31 -17.94 -43.88 15.19
C SER A 31 -17.50 -42.51 15.68
N PHE A 32 -16.60 -42.48 16.67
CA PHE A 32 -15.91 -41.26 17.11
C PHE A 32 -14.44 -41.27 16.65
N PRO A 33 -13.77 -40.11 16.49
CA PRO A 33 -12.35 -40.04 16.15
C PRO A 33 -11.43 -40.29 17.36
N PRO A 34 -10.14 -40.64 17.18
CA PRO A 34 -9.18 -40.77 18.29
C PRO A 34 -9.01 -39.49 19.12
N VAL A 35 -9.07 -38.31 18.47
CA VAL A 35 -9.05 -37.00 19.13
C VAL A 35 -10.40 -36.34 18.94
N LEU A 36 -11.13 -36.16 20.04
CA LEU A 36 -12.45 -35.56 20.07
C LEU A 36 -12.35 -34.10 20.53
N ARG A 37 -12.85 -33.19 19.69
CA ARG A 37 -12.95 -31.77 20.02
C ARG A 37 -14.41 -31.40 20.23
N ILE A 38 -14.73 -30.92 21.42
CA ILE A 38 -16.08 -30.50 21.80
C ILE A 38 -16.05 -29.00 22.02
N GLN A 39 -16.67 -28.26 21.11
CA GLN A 39 -16.87 -26.82 21.27
C GLN A 39 -18.17 -26.59 22.06
N LEU A 40 -18.06 -25.91 23.19
CA LEU A 40 -19.20 -25.51 24.00
C LEU A 40 -19.78 -24.24 23.38
N ASN A 41 -21.08 -24.24 23.09
CA ASN A 41 -21.77 -23.11 22.47
C ASN A 41 -21.99 -21.99 23.50
N ARG A 42 -20.89 -21.35 23.92
CA ARG A 42 -20.85 -20.30 24.96
C ARG A 42 -21.19 -18.91 24.44
N PHE A 43 -21.49 -18.78 23.14
CA PHE A 43 -21.82 -17.50 22.52
C PHE A 43 -23.05 -17.67 21.65
N GLU A 44 -24.08 -16.89 21.92
CA GLU A 44 -25.35 -16.93 21.19
C GLU A 44 -25.77 -15.52 20.80
N TYR A 45 -26.46 -15.39 19.67
CA TYR A 45 -27.03 -14.13 19.24
C TYR A 45 -28.35 -13.87 19.96
N ASP A 46 -28.37 -12.87 20.82
CA ASP A 46 -29.59 -12.41 21.48
C ASP A 46 -30.31 -11.43 20.55
N MET A 47 -31.38 -11.90 19.90
CA MET A 47 -32.22 -11.06 19.01
C MET A 47 -32.88 -9.88 19.73
N GLN A 48 -33.14 -9.96 21.04
CA GLN A 48 -33.76 -8.86 21.78
C GLN A 48 -32.77 -7.73 22.07
N ARG A 49 -31.50 -8.09 22.30
CA ARG A 49 -30.40 -7.14 22.56
C ARG A 49 -29.64 -6.73 21.30
N ASP A 50 -29.97 -7.32 20.15
CA ASP A 50 -29.28 -7.16 18.87
C ASP A 50 -27.75 -7.31 18.99
N ALA A 51 -27.32 -8.28 19.82
CA ALA A 51 -25.93 -8.47 20.19
C ALA A 51 -25.61 -9.94 20.48
N THR A 52 -24.37 -10.35 20.23
CA THR A 52 -23.88 -11.65 20.71
C THR A 52 -23.58 -11.55 22.20
N VAL A 53 -24.08 -12.51 22.98
CA VAL A 53 -23.89 -12.59 24.43
C VAL A 53 -23.12 -13.85 24.79
N LYS A 54 -22.32 -13.77 25.85
CA LYS A 54 -21.63 -14.94 26.43
C LYS A 54 -22.56 -15.65 27.42
N ILE A 55 -22.72 -16.96 27.27
CA ILE A 55 -23.47 -17.84 28.16
C ILE A 55 -22.51 -18.40 29.21
N ASN A 56 -22.56 -17.89 30.43
CA ASN A 56 -21.66 -18.31 31.51
C ASN A 56 -22.29 -19.31 32.49
N ASP A 57 -23.36 -20.00 32.09
CA ASP A 57 -24.04 -21.00 32.93
C ASP A 57 -23.08 -22.12 33.36
N ARG A 58 -23.28 -22.69 34.55
CA ARG A 58 -22.44 -23.79 35.02
C ARG A 58 -22.64 -25.03 34.13
N HIS A 59 -21.57 -25.47 33.49
CA HIS A 59 -21.54 -26.65 32.62
C HIS A 59 -20.37 -27.55 33.02
N GLU A 60 -20.69 -28.70 33.59
CA GLU A 60 -19.71 -29.69 34.02
C GLU A 60 -19.20 -30.52 32.84
N TYR A 61 -17.94 -30.94 32.94
CA TYR A 61 -17.33 -31.91 32.03
C TYR A 61 -16.39 -32.82 32.83
N PRO A 62 -16.41 -34.13 32.62
CA PRO A 62 -15.63 -35.06 33.42
C PRO A 62 -14.18 -35.18 32.93
N MET A 63 -13.30 -35.74 33.77
CA MET A 63 -11.95 -36.14 33.34
C MET A 63 -11.97 -37.33 32.38
N GLU A 64 -12.98 -38.20 32.51
CA GLU A 64 -13.17 -39.40 31.71
C GLU A 64 -14.61 -39.46 31.22
N ILE A 65 -14.81 -39.76 29.93
CA ILE A 65 -16.14 -39.84 29.33
C ILE A 65 -16.28 -41.10 28.46
N ASP A 66 -17.25 -41.94 28.81
CA ASP A 66 -17.66 -43.07 28.00
C ASP A 66 -18.72 -42.63 26.98
N LEU A 67 -18.36 -42.67 25.69
CA LEU A 67 -19.25 -42.33 24.60
C LEU A 67 -19.86 -43.53 23.87
N GLN A 68 -19.57 -44.75 24.33
CA GLN A 68 -20.03 -45.98 23.68
C GLN A 68 -21.55 -46.10 23.63
N SER A 69 -22.24 -45.56 24.64
CA SER A 69 -23.72 -45.56 24.73
C SER A 69 -24.40 -44.71 23.65
N TYR A 70 -23.69 -43.76 23.03
CA TYR A 70 -24.23 -42.85 22.01
C TYR A 70 -24.02 -43.35 20.56
N LEU A 71 -23.37 -44.50 20.39
CA LEU A 71 -23.17 -45.13 19.08
C LEU A 71 -24.42 -45.88 18.61
N SER A 72 -24.60 -45.98 17.30
CA SER A 72 -25.63 -46.83 16.69
C SER A 72 -25.49 -48.29 17.17
N SER A 73 -26.61 -49.00 17.28
CA SER A 73 -26.66 -50.43 17.62
C SER A 73 -25.75 -51.29 16.76
N ASP A 74 -25.60 -50.91 15.49
CA ASP A 74 -24.89 -51.67 14.46
C ASP A 74 -23.41 -51.25 14.34
N SER A 75 -22.93 -50.39 15.24
CA SER A 75 -21.54 -49.91 15.24
C SER A 75 -20.60 -50.96 15.82
N ASP A 76 -19.35 -50.95 15.35
CA ASP A 76 -18.29 -51.79 15.92
C ASP A 76 -17.95 -51.33 17.34
N LYS A 77 -18.26 -52.20 18.31
CA LYS A 77 -18.01 -52.02 19.76
C LYS A 77 -16.84 -52.88 20.25
N SER A 78 -16.04 -53.44 19.35
CA SER A 78 -14.81 -54.17 19.72
C SER A 78 -13.74 -53.25 20.34
N ILE A 79 -13.78 -51.97 19.98
CA ILE A 79 -12.89 -50.91 20.49
C ILE A 79 -13.64 -50.15 21.60
N SER A 80 -12.95 -49.88 22.72
CA SER A 80 -13.48 -49.02 23.79
C SER A 80 -13.58 -47.57 23.32
N TYR A 81 -14.75 -46.95 23.54
CA TYR A 81 -14.96 -45.52 23.27
C TYR A 81 -14.90 -44.69 24.56
N ASN A 82 -14.01 -45.08 25.48
CA ASN A 82 -13.64 -44.27 26.63
C ASN A 82 -12.63 -43.19 26.22
N TYR A 83 -12.82 -41.98 26.74
CA TYR A 83 -12.06 -40.80 26.38
C TYR A 83 -11.54 -40.08 27.62
N LEU A 84 -10.26 -39.70 27.60
CA LEU A 84 -9.59 -38.96 28.66
C LEU A 84 -9.45 -37.49 28.28
N LEU A 85 -9.73 -36.59 29.22
CA LEU A 85 -9.57 -35.15 29.02
C LEU A 85 -8.09 -34.81 28.87
N HIS A 86 -7.73 -34.17 27.75
CA HIS A 86 -6.36 -33.80 27.42
C HIS A 86 -6.14 -32.29 27.43
N GLY A 87 -7.16 -31.51 27.05
CA GLY A 87 -7.05 -30.06 26.96
C GLY A 87 -8.35 -29.31 27.20
N VAL A 88 -8.25 -28.17 27.85
CA VAL A 88 -9.35 -27.23 28.09
C VAL A 88 -8.90 -25.85 27.63
N ILE A 89 -9.53 -25.34 26.57
CA ILE A 89 -9.38 -23.95 26.16
C ILE A 89 -10.38 -23.12 26.94
N VAL A 90 -9.88 -22.14 27.68
CA VAL A 90 -10.68 -21.29 28.56
C VAL A 90 -10.74 -19.89 28.00
N HIS A 91 -11.93 -19.29 28.02
CA HIS A 91 -12.13 -17.88 27.71
C HIS A 91 -12.45 -17.12 28.99
N ASN A 92 -11.59 -16.17 29.34
CA ASN A 92 -11.79 -15.26 30.46
C ASN A 92 -12.24 -13.89 29.94
N GLY A 93 -13.39 -13.41 30.40
CA GLY A 93 -13.94 -12.10 30.04
C GLY A 93 -15.16 -12.16 29.11
N GLU A 94 -15.53 -10.98 28.61
CA GLU A 94 -16.69 -10.75 27.74
C GLU A 94 -16.30 -10.74 26.25
N LEU A 95 -17.29 -10.61 25.36
CA LEU A 95 -17.10 -10.77 23.91
C LEU A 95 -16.08 -9.80 23.27
N ARG A 96 -15.88 -8.62 23.87
CA ARG A 96 -15.03 -7.54 23.32
C ARG A 96 -13.69 -7.41 24.04
N GLU A 97 -13.61 -7.86 25.29
CA GLU A 97 -12.44 -7.78 26.16
C GLU A 97 -12.29 -9.12 26.88
N GLY A 98 -11.68 -10.07 26.19
CA GLY A 98 -11.43 -11.40 26.72
C GLY A 98 -10.04 -11.91 26.38
N SER A 99 -9.48 -12.72 27.28
CA SER A 99 -8.23 -13.43 27.06
C SER A 99 -8.48 -14.93 26.98
N TYR A 100 -7.59 -15.62 26.26
CA TYR A 100 -7.63 -17.07 26.12
C TYR A 100 -6.39 -17.65 26.76
N TYR A 101 -6.57 -18.68 27.57
CA TYR A 101 -5.48 -19.52 28.02
C TYR A 101 -5.89 -20.99 27.85
N VAL A 102 -4.91 -21.87 27.87
CA VAL A 102 -5.15 -23.30 27.68
C VAL A 102 -4.62 -24.08 28.87
N LEU A 103 -5.44 -24.98 29.40
CA LEU A 103 -5.01 -26.00 30.34
C LEU A 103 -4.74 -27.27 29.53
N LEU A 104 -3.52 -27.78 29.56
CA LEU A 104 -3.15 -29.00 28.84
C LEU A 104 -2.50 -29.99 29.81
N LYS A 105 -2.69 -31.27 29.51
CA LYS A 105 -1.96 -32.39 30.11
C LYS A 105 -1.05 -33.01 29.03
N PRO A 106 0.21 -32.54 28.89
CA PRO A 106 1.06 -32.94 27.76
C PRO A 106 1.38 -34.44 27.72
N GLU A 107 1.46 -35.08 28.89
CA GLU A 107 1.75 -36.50 29.06
C GLU A 107 0.56 -37.21 29.69
N ASN A 108 0.29 -38.46 29.30
CA ASN A 108 -0.85 -39.24 29.81
C ASN A 108 -0.87 -39.32 31.36
N ASN A 109 0.29 -39.60 31.97
CA ASN A 109 0.47 -39.68 33.42
C ASN A 109 1.10 -38.42 34.03
N GLY A 110 1.12 -37.31 33.30
CA GLY A 110 1.75 -36.06 33.72
C GLY A 110 0.85 -35.16 34.57
N GLN A 111 1.39 -34.00 34.95
CA GLN A 111 0.63 -32.93 35.61
C GLN A 111 -0.03 -32.02 34.58
N TRP A 112 -1.12 -31.36 34.98
CA TRP A 112 -1.74 -30.29 34.20
C TRP A 112 -0.92 -29.01 34.26
N PHE A 113 -0.88 -28.29 33.14
CA PHE A 113 -0.25 -26.98 33.02
C PHE A 113 -1.23 -25.97 32.43
N LYS A 114 -1.27 -24.78 33.02
CA LYS A 114 -1.86 -23.58 32.43
C LYS A 114 -0.82 -22.89 31.56
N PHE A 115 -1.12 -22.77 30.27
CA PHE A 115 -0.37 -22.01 29.27
C PHE A 115 -1.10 -20.69 29.01
N ASP A 116 -0.49 -19.60 29.47
CA ASP A 116 -1.01 -18.22 29.41
C ASP A 116 0.04 -17.35 28.72
N ASP A 117 -0.09 -17.22 27.40
CA ASP A 117 0.88 -16.58 26.50
C ASP A 117 2.34 -17.01 26.74
N ASN A 118 3.12 -16.18 27.44
CA ASN A 118 4.54 -16.40 27.69
C ASN A 118 4.81 -17.26 28.94
N GLY A 119 3.79 -17.59 29.73
CA GLY A 119 3.90 -18.32 31.00
C GLY A 119 3.32 -19.72 30.92
N ALA A 120 4.02 -20.70 31.51
CA ALA A 120 3.51 -22.04 31.78
C ALA A 120 3.61 -22.34 33.28
N THR A 121 2.49 -22.65 33.92
CA THR A 121 2.41 -22.92 35.37
C THR A 121 1.66 -24.21 35.67
N PRO A 122 2.13 -25.07 36.58
CA PRO A 122 1.41 -26.29 36.96
C PRO A 122 0.09 -25.95 37.65
N VAL A 123 -0.95 -26.76 37.42
CA VAL A 123 -2.28 -26.60 38.03
C VAL A 123 -2.82 -27.94 38.53
N THR A 124 -3.81 -27.89 39.41
CA THR A 124 -4.47 -29.09 39.96
C THR A 124 -5.70 -29.47 39.15
N ASP A 125 -6.15 -30.72 39.27
CA ASP A 125 -7.39 -31.20 38.62
C ASP A 125 -8.61 -30.36 39.01
N GLN A 126 -8.67 -29.88 40.26
CA GLN A 126 -9.73 -28.98 40.72
C GLN A 126 -9.72 -27.66 39.95
N ASN A 127 -8.54 -27.10 39.65
CA ASN A 127 -8.42 -25.89 38.83
C ASN A 127 -8.77 -26.13 37.36
N VAL A 128 -8.67 -27.36 36.88
CA VAL A 128 -9.05 -27.72 35.49
C VAL A 128 -10.56 -27.87 35.37
N LEU A 129 -11.20 -28.42 36.40
CA LEU A 129 -12.63 -28.70 36.44
C LEU A 129 -13.43 -27.52 37.01
N GLU A 130 -13.54 -27.44 38.34
CA GLU A 130 -14.48 -26.56 39.05
C GLU A 130 -14.29 -25.08 38.69
N ASP A 131 -13.04 -24.63 38.54
CA ASP A 131 -12.74 -23.22 38.26
C ASP A 131 -13.17 -22.78 36.83
N ASN A 132 -13.46 -23.72 35.91
CA ASN A 132 -13.79 -23.41 34.52
C ASN A 132 -15.16 -23.92 34.07
N TYR A 133 -15.97 -24.51 34.96
CA TYR A 133 -17.35 -24.90 34.63
C TYR A 133 -18.26 -23.68 34.35
N GLY A 134 -17.90 -22.50 34.84
CA GLY A 134 -18.77 -21.32 34.83
C GLY A 134 -19.79 -21.33 35.97
N GLY A 135 -20.68 -20.35 35.99
CA GLY A 135 -21.69 -20.14 37.04
C GLY A 135 -21.71 -18.70 37.56
N GLU A 136 -22.73 -18.37 38.36
CA GLU A 136 -22.82 -17.10 39.08
C GLU A 136 -22.06 -17.17 40.41
N VAL A 137 -21.18 -16.21 40.67
CA VAL A 137 -20.46 -16.09 41.94
C VAL A 137 -21.42 -15.57 43.01
N THR A 138 -21.62 -16.33 44.09
CA THR A 138 -22.37 -15.86 45.26
C THR A 138 -21.65 -14.68 45.93
N ASN A 139 -22.41 -13.68 46.37
CA ASN A 139 -21.97 -12.32 46.75
C ASN A 139 -20.93 -12.18 47.88
N GLU A 140 -20.35 -13.26 48.42
CA GLU A 140 -19.51 -13.22 49.63
C GLU A 140 -18.00 -13.07 49.36
N SER A 141 -17.54 -13.14 48.11
CA SER A 141 -16.11 -13.06 47.76
C SER A 141 -15.82 -11.93 46.76
N ARG A 142 -16.04 -10.68 47.16
CA ARG A 142 -15.85 -9.46 46.33
C ARG A 142 -14.38 -9.07 46.11
N THR A 143 -13.51 -10.03 45.85
CA THR A 143 -12.15 -9.75 45.36
C THR A 143 -11.82 -10.66 44.20
N ASN A 144 -11.73 -10.04 43.01
CA ASN A 144 -10.92 -10.42 41.84
C ASN A 144 -11.55 -11.27 40.71
N VAL A 145 -11.78 -10.60 39.57
CA VAL A 145 -11.47 -10.97 38.17
C VAL A 145 -12.13 -12.23 37.54
N ASN A 146 -12.62 -13.21 38.29
CA ASN A 146 -13.09 -14.49 37.73
C ASN A 146 -14.57 -14.51 37.27
N GLN A 147 -15.27 -13.38 37.24
CA GLN A 147 -16.73 -13.33 36.99
C GLN A 147 -17.17 -13.89 35.62
N PHE A 148 -16.25 -14.03 34.65
CA PHE A 148 -16.54 -14.56 33.33
C PHE A 148 -15.47 -15.54 32.83
N THR A 149 -14.92 -16.39 33.69
CA THR A 149 -14.03 -17.48 33.25
C THR A 149 -14.85 -18.75 33.00
N SER A 150 -14.78 -19.30 31.80
CA SER A 150 -15.43 -20.59 31.49
C SER A 150 -14.75 -21.33 30.34
N ALA A 151 -14.79 -22.65 30.41
CA ALA A 151 -14.33 -23.52 29.35
C ALA A 151 -15.14 -23.27 28.07
N TYR A 152 -14.42 -23.20 26.95
CA TYR A 152 -14.97 -22.93 25.63
C TYR A 152 -14.81 -24.12 24.69
N ILE A 153 -13.64 -24.76 24.69
CA ILE A 153 -13.39 -25.97 23.89
C ILE A 153 -12.72 -27.00 24.78
N LEU A 154 -13.20 -28.24 24.68
CA LEU A 154 -12.64 -29.41 25.34
C LEU A 154 -12.00 -30.32 24.30
N VAL A 155 -10.84 -30.86 24.64
CA VAL A 155 -10.11 -31.82 23.83
C VAL A 155 -9.98 -33.11 24.64
N TYR A 156 -10.56 -34.18 24.13
CA TYR A 156 -10.43 -35.52 24.67
C TYR A 156 -9.66 -36.41 23.70
N ILE A 157 -8.92 -37.37 24.25
CA ILE A 157 -8.22 -38.40 23.48
C ILE A 157 -8.76 -39.76 23.91
N ARG A 158 -9.01 -40.64 22.94
CA ARG A 158 -9.45 -42.00 23.23
C ARG A 158 -8.37 -42.72 24.01
N GLU A 159 -8.76 -43.37 25.11
CA GLU A 159 -7.84 -44.07 26.00
C GLU A 159 -6.96 -45.10 25.26
N SER A 160 -7.53 -45.86 24.32
CA SER A 160 -6.78 -46.86 23.55
C SER A 160 -5.76 -46.27 22.57
N ASP A 161 -5.94 -45.01 22.16
CA ASP A 161 -5.12 -44.35 21.13
C ASP A 161 -4.11 -43.36 21.75
N ILE A 162 -4.11 -43.17 23.08
CA ILE A 162 -3.40 -42.08 23.74
C ILE A 162 -1.87 -42.16 23.58
N ASP A 163 -1.30 -43.37 23.68
CA ASP A 163 0.14 -43.58 23.54
C ASP A 163 0.62 -43.29 22.11
N PHE A 164 -0.22 -43.56 21.12
CA PHE A 164 0.07 -43.23 19.72
C PHE A 164 -0.06 -41.72 19.47
N VAL A 165 -1.14 -41.10 19.96
CA VAL A 165 -1.39 -39.67 19.74
C VAL A 165 -0.36 -38.79 20.45
N LEU A 166 0.07 -39.18 21.66
CA LEU A 166 1.05 -38.46 22.47
C LEU A 166 2.46 -39.04 22.37
N SER A 167 2.76 -39.77 21.29
CA SER A 167 4.10 -40.32 21.05
C SER A 167 5.16 -39.21 21.05
N PRO A 168 6.33 -39.44 21.68
CA PRO A 168 7.37 -38.42 21.81
C PRO A 168 7.91 -38.03 20.44
N VAL A 169 7.93 -36.72 20.15
CA VAL A 169 8.55 -36.16 18.94
C VAL A 169 10.02 -35.90 19.22
N LEU A 170 10.90 -36.61 18.52
CA LEU A 170 12.35 -36.52 18.64
C LEU A 170 12.91 -35.55 17.61
N ALA A 171 14.11 -35.01 17.85
CA ALA A 171 14.76 -34.06 16.93
C ALA A 171 14.96 -34.65 15.51
N LYS A 172 15.14 -35.97 15.41
CA LYS A 172 15.25 -36.70 14.13
C LYS A 172 13.95 -36.74 13.32
N ASP A 173 12.79 -36.51 13.97
CA ASP A 173 11.49 -36.50 13.31
C ASP A 173 11.23 -35.16 12.60
N ILE A 174 12.06 -34.15 12.86
CA ILE A 174 12.01 -32.83 12.22
C ILE A 174 12.89 -32.87 10.95
N PRO A 175 12.32 -32.72 9.74
CA PRO A 175 13.10 -32.73 8.49
C PRO A 175 14.21 -31.68 8.46
N GLU A 176 15.40 -32.06 7.98
CA GLU A 176 16.59 -31.20 7.92
C GLU A 176 16.35 -29.89 7.16
N HIS A 177 15.54 -29.92 6.09
CA HIS A 177 15.24 -28.73 5.31
C HIS A 177 14.47 -27.65 6.11
N LEU A 178 13.65 -28.05 7.08
CA LEU A 178 12.96 -27.12 7.98
C LEU A 178 13.92 -26.55 9.01
N GLN A 179 14.82 -27.39 9.57
CA GLN A 179 15.84 -26.94 10.51
C GLN A 179 16.73 -25.87 9.88
N ARG A 180 17.29 -26.15 8.70
CA ARG A 180 18.12 -25.19 7.95
C ARG A 180 17.42 -23.86 7.72
N ARG A 181 16.16 -23.89 7.25
CA ARG A 181 15.38 -22.67 7.00
C ARG A 181 15.16 -21.86 8.27
N LEU A 182 14.79 -22.51 9.39
CA LEU A 182 14.56 -21.81 10.66
C LEU A 182 15.85 -21.21 11.24
N ASP A 183 16.99 -21.89 11.06
CA ASP A 183 18.28 -21.38 11.48
C ASP A 183 18.72 -20.18 10.63
N GLU A 184 18.48 -20.20 9.32
CA GLU A 184 18.66 -19.05 8.43
C GLU A 184 17.75 -17.87 8.84
N GLU A 185 16.48 -18.13 9.13
CA GLU A 185 15.52 -17.11 9.60
C GLU A 185 15.96 -16.49 10.95
N LYS A 186 16.40 -17.32 11.90
CA LYS A 186 16.96 -16.87 13.19
C LYS A 186 18.23 -16.05 13.01
N ALA A 187 19.15 -16.48 12.15
CA ALA A 187 20.37 -15.77 11.85
C ALA A 187 20.08 -14.39 11.22
N LEU A 188 19.13 -14.32 10.30
CA LEU A 188 18.67 -13.08 9.69
C LEU A 188 18.01 -12.15 10.72
N CYS A 189 17.17 -12.71 11.61
CA CYS A 189 16.54 -11.94 12.68
C CYS A 189 17.60 -11.36 13.64
N ALA A 190 18.56 -12.17 14.07
CA ALA A 190 19.67 -11.74 14.92
C ALA A 190 20.54 -10.68 14.23
N GLN A 191 20.79 -10.82 12.92
CA GLN A 191 21.50 -9.80 12.14
C GLN A 191 20.73 -8.48 12.13
N LYS A 192 19.42 -8.49 11.84
CA LYS A 192 18.59 -7.28 11.87
C LYS A 192 18.57 -6.61 13.23
N GLN A 193 18.56 -7.41 14.30
CA GLN A 193 18.62 -6.89 15.66
C GLN A 193 19.96 -6.21 15.95
N ARG A 194 21.10 -6.83 15.58
CA ARG A 194 22.42 -6.21 15.69
C ARG A 194 22.52 -4.92 14.87
N GLU A 195 22.02 -4.92 13.63
CA GLU A 195 21.99 -3.72 12.80
C GLU A 195 21.14 -2.60 13.43
N ALA A 196 20.02 -2.95 14.09
CA ALA A 196 19.18 -1.99 14.79
C ALA A 196 19.87 -1.41 16.04
N GLU A 197 20.57 -2.25 16.81
CA GLU A 197 21.39 -1.83 17.95
C GLU A 197 22.53 -0.91 17.50
N GLU A 198 23.22 -1.27 16.41
CA GLU A 198 24.31 -0.47 15.84
C GLU A 198 23.84 0.89 15.31
N ARG A 199 22.63 0.97 14.72
CA ARG A 199 22.08 2.23 14.18
C ARG A 199 22.08 3.36 15.19
N HIS A 200 21.93 3.06 16.48
CA HIS A 200 21.91 4.10 17.51
C HIS A 200 23.27 4.81 17.68
N PHE A 201 24.39 4.21 17.27
CA PHE A 201 25.72 4.84 17.36
C PHE A 201 26.07 5.73 16.17
N TYR A 202 25.35 5.60 15.06
CA TYR A 202 25.66 6.32 13.82
C TYR A 202 24.73 7.53 13.61
N LEU A 203 25.27 8.55 12.96
CA LEU A 203 24.57 9.69 12.41
C LEU A 203 24.60 9.58 10.88
N TYR A 204 23.46 9.76 10.24
CA TYR A 204 23.36 9.80 8.80
C TYR A 204 23.33 11.24 8.31
N ILE A 205 24.31 11.60 7.48
CA ILE A 205 24.45 12.95 6.95
C ILE A 205 24.23 12.92 5.45
N ARG A 206 23.26 13.69 4.97
CA ARG A 206 23.03 13.91 3.53
C ARG A 206 23.64 15.24 3.12
N LEU A 207 24.49 15.23 2.11
CA LEU A 207 25.25 16.40 1.67
C LEU A 207 24.80 16.83 0.28
N VAL A 208 24.24 18.03 0.16
CA VAL A 208 23.98 18.69 -1.12
C VAL A 208 25.27 19.36 -1.56
N THR A 209 25.73 19.02 -2.77
CA THR A 209 26.93 19.63 -3.37
C THR A 209 26.53 20.64 -4.44
N PRO A 210 27.43 21.54 -4.86
CA PRO A 210 27.17 22.42 -6.00
C PRO A 210 26.79 21.62 -7.26
N ALA A 211 27.45 20.50 -7.51
CA ALA A 211 27.14 19.60 -8.61
C ALA A 211 25.73 18.97 -8.51
N THR A 212 25.28 18.63 -7.29
CA THR A 212 23.90 18.18 -7.05
C THR A 212 22.90 19.27 -7.38
N PHE A 213 23.16 20.50 -6.92
CA PHE A 213 22.29 21.66 -7.16
C PHE A 213 22.17 21.98 -8.65
N VAL A 214 23.27 21.96 -9.40
CA VAL A 214 23.28 22.23 -10.85
C VAL A 214 22.37 21.28 -11.62
N ARG A 215 22.38 19.99 -11.27
CA ARG A 215 21.58 18.95 -11.93
C ARG A 215 20.12 18.93 -11.49
N TYR A 216 19.77 19.61 -10.39
CA TYR A 216 18.47 19.48 -9.77
C TYR A 216 17.41 20.35 -10.46
N GLN A 217 16.38 19.69 -10.98
CA GLN A 217 15.31 20.29 -11.79
C GLN A 217 14.06 20.68 -10.98
N GLY A 218 14.08 20.44 -9.67
CA GLY A 218 12.90 20.59 -8.81
C GLY A 218 12.91 21.83 -7.93
N PHE A 219 11.96 21.86 -7.02
CA PHE A 219 11.85 22.88 -5.96
C PHE A 219 12.87 22.62 -4.83
N ASP A 220 13.43 23.67 -4.21
CA ASP A 220 14.58 23.66 -3.29
C ASP A 220 15.93 23.34 -3.99
N LEU A 221 16.95 22.94 -3.21
CA LEU A 221 18.27 22.57 -3.72
C LEU A 221 18.38 21.08 -4.07
N ALA A 222 17.53 20.24 -3.46
CA ALA A 222 17.48 18.80 -3.67
C ALA A 222 16.17 18.23 -3.09
N ASN A 223 15.70 17.11 -3.65
CA ASN A 223 14.57 16.34 -3.15
C ASN A 223 15.03 15.24 -2.19
N PHE A 224 14.73 15.37 -0.91
CA PHE A 224 15.15 14.40 0.12
C PHE A 224 14.07 13.37 0.51
N ASN A 225 12.80 13.74 0.36
CA ASN A 225 11.68 13.04 0.99
C ASN A 225 10.37 13.12 0.21
N ASN A 226 10.26 14.00 -0.80
CA ASN A 226 9.05 14.07 -1.59
C ASN A 226 9.01 12.92 -2.61
N ARG A 227 8.20 11.90 -2.32
CA ARG A 227 7.99 10.74 -3.20
C ARG A 227 7.18 11.06 -4.46
N GLN A 228 6.64 12.28 -4.62
CA GLN A 228 6.05 12.76 -5.88
C GLN A 228 7.07 12.90 -7.00
N PHE A 229 8.33 13.14 -6.65
CA PHE A 229 9.44 13.27 -7.58
C PHE A 229 10.50 12.20 -7.30
N PRO A 230 11.34 11.81 -8.29
CA PRO A 230 12.57 11.08 -8.00
C PRO A 230 13.37 11.80 -6.92
N LEU A 231 13.85 11.04 -5.94
CA LEU A 231 14.74 11.59 -4.91
C LEU A 231 16.05 12.02 -5.57
N SER A 232 16.61 13.13 -5.10
CA SER A 232 17.92 13.55 -5.58
C SER A 232 18.98 12.56 -5.12
N GLU A 233 19.90 12.25 -6.02
CA GLU A 233 21.12 11.50 -5.69
C GLU A 233 22.08 12.42 -4.91
N VAL A 234 21.85 12.51 -3.60
CA VAL A 234 22.69 13.24 -2.66
C VAL A 234 23.68 12.28 -1.98
N PRO A 235 24.99 12.59 -1.96
CA PRO A 235 25.96 11.86 -1.17
C PRO A 235 25.51 11.68 0.29
N GLN A 236 25.47 10.43 0.74
CA GLN A 236 25.15 10.06 2.11
C GLN A 236 26.40 9.57 2.83
N PHE A 237 26.57 10.00 4.08
CA PHE A 237 27.67 9.63 4.95
C PHE A 237 27.10 9.00 6.22
N LYS A 238 27.60 7.80 6.55
CA LYS A 238 27.38 7.13 7.84
C LYS A 238 28.59 7.44 8.71
N VAL A 239 28.41 8.24 9.76
CA VAL A 239 29.50 8.62 10.67
C VAL A 239 29.15 8.28 12.10
N LEU A 240 30.13 7.92 12.93
CA LEU A 240 29.87 7.71 14.35
C LEU A 240 29.47 9.04 14.99
N LYS A 241 28.51 8.99 15.92
CA LYS A 241 28.01 10.17 16.65
C LYS A 241 29.12 10.92 17.42
N SER A 242 30.15 10.21 17.86
CA SER A 242 31.32 10.74 18.59
C SER A 242 32.41 11.33 17.69
N VAL A 243 32.32 11.20 16.37
CA VAL A 243 33.31 11.77 15.44
C VAL A 243 33.34 13.29 15.60
N LYS A 244 34.55 13.85 15.65
CA LYS A 244 34.77 15.30 15.71
C LYS A 244 34.45 15.96 14.37
N TYR A 245 33.98 17.20 14.41
CA TYR A 245 33.68 17.96 13.20
C TYR A 245 34.91 18.14 12.30
N SER A 246 36.10 18.39 12.86
CA SER A 246 37.36 18.48 12.11
C SER A 246 37.65 17.22 11.30
N THR A 247 37.49 16.04 11.91
CA THR A 247 37.66 14.74 11.24
C THR A 247 36.62 14.56 10.14
N PHE A 248 35.36 14.89 10.40
CA PHE A 248 34.30 14.84 9.38
C PHE A 248 34.57 15.82 8.22
N LYS A 249 35.05 17.03 8.53
CA LYS A 249 35.47 18.05 7.57
C LYS A 249 36.58 17.49 6.66
N ALA A 250 37.61 16.88 7.24
CA ALA A 250 38.68 16.22 6.48
C ALA A 250 38.19 15.05 5.60
N MET A 251 37.23 14.25 6.08
CA MET A 251 36.64 13.16 5.29
C MET A 251 35.91 13.67 4.03
N ILE A 252 35.15 14.77 4.16
CA ILE A 252 34.48 15.40 3.02
C ILE A 252 35.53 15.99 2.06
N ALA A 253 36.50 16.72 2.60
CA ALA A 253 37.58 17.35 1.84
C ALA A 253 38.32 16.33 0.95
N HIS A 254 38.70 15.18 1.53
CA HIS A 254 39.32 14.08 0.81
C HIS A 254 38.41 13.48 -0.27
N LYS A 255 37.11 13.28 0.01
CA LYS A 255 36.16 12.67 -0.94
C LYS A 255 35.92 13.54 -2.18
N PHE A 256 35.93 14.86 -2.02
CA PHE A 256 35.67 15.82 -3.11
C PHE A 256 36.95 16.47 -3.65
N TRP A 257 38.12 16.02 -3.21
CA TRP A 257 39.42 16.53 -3.67
C TRP A 257 39.60 18.04 -3.47
N ILE A 258 39.18 18.56 -2.31
CA ILE A 258 39.28 19.97 -1.92
C ILE A 258 40.01 20.14 -0.58
N SER A 259 40.51 21.34 -0.27
CA SER A 259 41.11 21.63 1.04
C SER A 259 40.04 21.82 2.12
N PRO A 260 40.26 21.40 3.38
CA PRO A 260 39.32 21.68 4.48
C PRO A 260 39.02 23.18 4.70
N GLU A 261 39.96 24.06 4.37
CA GLU A 261 39.82 25.53 4.48
C GLU A 261 39.03 26.13 3.32
N GLN A 262 39.01 25.46 2.16
CA GLN A 262 38.27 25.86 0.97
C GLN A 262 36.78 25.56 1.05
N MET A 263 36.32 24.95 2.13
CA MET A 263 34.92 24.55 2.27
C MET A 263 34.27 24.99 3.56
N ARG A 264 32.97 25.25 3.45
CA ARG A 264 32.07 25.61 4.54
C ARG A 264 30.81 24.78 4.45
N LEU A 265 30.35 24.26 5.58
CA LEU A 265 29.16 23.42 5.64
C LEU A 265 28.00 24.21 6.23
N TRP A 266 26.89 24.27 5.50
CA TRP A 266 25.66 24.91 5.92
C TRP A 266 24.64 23.89 6.37
N VAL A 267 23.97 24.15 7.49
CA VAL A 267 22.89 23.28 7.95
C VAL A 267 21.63 23.60 7.18
N LEU A 268 21.02 22.59 6.54
CA LEU A 268 19.71 22.74 5.94
C LEU A 268 18.63 22.51 6.99
N VAL A 269 17.72 23.46 7.13
CA VAL A 269 16.60 23.41 8.08
C VAL A 269 15.28 23.30 7.34
N ASN A 270 14.31 22.62 7.95
CA ASN A 270 12.93 22.67 7.48
C ASN A 270 12.31 23.98 7.99
N ARG A 271 12.00 24.90 7.07
CA ARG A 271 11.32 26.16 7.39
C ARG A 271 9.82 25.96 7.60
N GLN A 272 9.13 26.96 8.15
CA GLN A 272 7.68 26.90 8.42
C GLN A 272 6.84 26.68 7.15
N ASN A 273 7.30 27.21 6.02
CA ASN A 273 6.68 27.03 4.70
C ASN A 273 6.99 25.66 4.04
N ARG A 274 7.52 24.69 4.81
CA ARG A 274 7.86 23.31 4.38
C ARG A 274 8.99 23.21 3.35
N THR A 275 9.77 24.28 3.16
CA THR A 275 11.00 24.26 2.34
C THR A 275 12.20 23.77 3.14
N VAL A 276 13.20 23.22 2.44
CA VAL A 276 14.47 22.76 3.05
C VAL A 276 15.62 23.57 2.48
N ARG A 277 16.07 24.58 3.25
CA ARG A 277 17.06 25.57 2.79
C ARG A 277 18.26 25.66 3.74
N PRO A 278 19.47 26.00 3.22
CA PRO A 278 20.60 26.39 4.04
C PRO A 278 20.21 27.58 4.92
N ASP A 279 20.57 27.55 6.19
CA ASP A 279 20.18 28.61 7.14
C ASP A 279 21.39 29.21 7.84
N THR A 280 22.13 28.38 8.56
CA THR A 280 23.31 28.81 9.32
C THR A 280 24.53 27.95 8.97
N PRO A 281 25.70 28.56 8.72
CA PRO A 281 26.94 27.81 8.53
C PRO A 281 27.43 27.23 9.86
N ILE A 282 28.03 26.04 9.83
CA ILE A 282 28.70 25.45 10.99
C ILE A 282 29.99 26.25 11.23
N PRO A 283 30.14 26.96 12.36
CA PRO A 283 31.30 27.80 12.58
C PRO A 283 32.57 26.98 12.85
N ASP A 284 33.74 27.53 12.52
CA ASP A 284 35.02 26.84 12.73
C ASP A 284 35.37 26.67 14.22
N ASN A 285 34.73 27.40 15.14
CA ASN A 285 34.87 27.14 16.58
C ASN A 285 34.24 25.80 17.03
N PHE A 286 33.52 25.10 16.14
CA PHE A 286 32.94 23.78 16.41
C PHE A 286 33.84 22.61 15.97
N LEU A 287 35.06 22.86 15.48
CA LEU A 287 35.98 21.83 14.97
C LEU A 287 36.21 20.66 15.96
N ASP A 288 36.30 20.94 17.26
CA ASP A 288 36.54 19.93 18.30
C ASP A 288 35.25 19.36 18.93
N ILE A 289 34.08 19.74 18.40
CA ILE A 289 32.78 19.27 18.88
C ILE A 289 32.38 18.00 18.13
N ASP A 290 31.73 17.08 18.85
CA ASP A 290 31.18 15.86 18.28
C ASP A 290 30.02 16.15 17.32
N MET A 291 29.92 15.39 16.24
CA MET A 291 28.83 15.51 15.26
C MET A 291 27.45 15.32 15.91
N LYS A 292 27.31 14.50 16.96
CA LYS A 292 26.07 14.38 17.76
C LYS A 292 25.68 15.71 18.42
N ALA A 293 26.64 16.41 19.01
CA ALA A 293 26.38 17.68 19.69
C ALA A 293 26.05 18.78 18.67
N ILE A 294 26.71 18.79 17.51
CA ILE A 294 26.36 19.70 16.40
C ILE A 294 24.95 19.40 15.88
N CYS A 295 24.62 18.12 15.66
CA CYS A 295 23.28 17.72 15.23
C CYS A 295 22.20 18.10 16.25
N LYS A 296 22.48 18.00 17.57
CA LYS A 296 21.56 18.43 18.62
C LYS A 296 21.40 19.95 18.69
N LYS A 297 22.47 20.72 18.48
CA LYS A 297 22.47 22.19 18.55
C LYS A 297 21.84 22.84 17.32
N MET A 298 22.14 22.32 16.14
CA MET A 298 21.83 22.96 14.85
C MET A 298 20.81 22.16 14.02
N GLY A 299 20.67 20.86 14.27
CA GLY A 299 19.70 19.99 13.60
C GLY A 299 18.38 19.87 14.36
N ARG A 300 17.29 19.57 13.64
CA ARG A 300 15.95 19.35 14.22
C ARG A 300 15.58 17.88 14.44
N ARG A 301 16.30 16.94 13.80
CA ARG A 301 16.13 15.48 13.96
C ARG A 301 17.34 14.91 14.68
N GLN A 302 17.13 13.93 15.56
CA GLN A 302 18.19 13.42 16.44
C GLN A 302 19.25 12.56 15.74
N ASP A 303 18.91 11.92 14.61
CA ASP A 303 19.76 10.92 13.94
C ASP A 303 19.99 11.14 12.43
N GLU A 304 19.47 12.23 11.87
CA GLU A 304 19.67 12.60 10.47
C GLU A 304 19.98 14.10 10.35
N MET A 305 21.07 14.42 9.64
CA MET A 305 21.48 15.80 9.38
C MET A 305 21.56 16.04 7.86
N LYS A 306 21.11 17.21 7.40
CA LYS A 306 21.21 17.63 6.00
C LYS A 306 22.14 18.84 5.93
N LEU A 307 23.16 18.75 5.08
CA LEU A 307 24.17 19.79 4.92
C LEU A 307 24.29 20.23 3.46
N PHE A 308 24.69 21.48 3.24
CA PHE A 308 25.09 22.00 1.94
C PHE A 308 26.59 22.28 1.99
N LEU A 309 27.32 21.80 0.98
CA LEU A 309 28.75 22.03 0.80
C LEU A 309 28.95 23.29 -0.02
N GLU A 310 29.42 24.35 0.63
CA GLU A 310 29.93 25.54 -0.02
C GLU A 310 31.43 25.37 -0.30
N ILE A 311 31.84 25.64 -1.54
CA ILE A 311 33.23 25.57 -2.00
C ILE A 311 33.65 26.95 -2.49
N ALA A 312 34.81 27.44 -2.06
CA ALA A 312 35.36 28.71 -2.49
C ALA A 312 36.32 28.53 -3.68
N ASP A 313 36.09 29.28 -4.77
CA ASP A 313 36.91 29.19 -6.00
C ASP A 313 38.30 29.83 -5.84
N LYS A 314 38.40 31.00 -5.19
CA LYS A 314 39.65 31.72 -4.91
C LYS A 314 39.53 32.52 -3.60
N PRO A 315 40.59 32.59 -2.76
CA PRO A 315 40.54 33.40 -1.55
C PRO A 315 40.69 34.89 -1.90
N ILE A 316 39.81 35.74 -1.38
CA ILE A 316 39.95 37.20 -1.43
C ILE A 316 40.25 37.66 0.01
N MET A 317 41.52 37.59 0.42
CA MET A 317 42.03 37.79 1.81
C MET A 317 41.50 36.80 2.88
N VAL A 318 40.23 36.41 2.83
CA VAL A 318 39.58 35.37 3.63
C VAL A 318 38.77 34.45 2.70
N TRP A 319 38.63 33.17 3.04
CA TRP A 319 37.93 32.19 2.19
C TRP A 319 36.43 32.44 2.11
N PHE A 320 35.84 32.96 3.17
CA PHE A 320 34.40 33.17 3.28
C PHE A 320 34.08 34.38 4.18
N PRO A 321 32.91 35.02 4.01
CA PRO A 321 32.48 36.10 4.90
C PRO A 321 32.40 35.66 6.37
N PRO A 322 32.70 36.56 7.33
CA PRO A 322 32.62 36.26 8.76
C PRO A 322 31.20 35.91 9.19
N ILE A 323 31.08 34.95 10.10
CA ILE A 323 29.79 34.49 10.62
C ILE A 323 29.30 35.49 11.67
N GLY A 324 28.09 36.03 11.50
CA GLY A 324 27.45 36.94 12.46
C GLY A 324 27.36 38.41 12.01
N GLU A 325 28.11 38.80 10.98
CA GLU A 325 27.89 40.09 10.31
C GLU A 325 26.69 39.95 9.38
N ASN A 326 25.55 40.52 9.78
CA ASN A 326 24.26 40.38 9.11
C ASN A 326 24.15 41.23 7.81
N THR A 327 25.29 41.52 7.19
CA THR A 327 25.45 42.38 6.01
C THR A 327 25.42 41.58 4.72
N ASN A 328 25.89 40.34 4.72
CA ASN A 328 25.89 39.45 3.56
C ASN A 328 24.87 38.34 3.72
N ILE A 329 24.13 38.03 2.66
CA ILE A 329 23.25 36.87 2.59
C ILE A 329 23.69 35.95 1.45
N LEU A 330 23.64 34.64 1.69
CA LEU A 330 23.93 33.62 0.69
C LEU A 330 22.64 33.28 -0.08
N VAL A 331 22.59 33.60 -1.37
CA VAL A 331 21.46 33.29 -2.26
C VAL A 331 21.84 32.29 -3.34
N PHE A 332 20.87 31.51 -3.78
CA PHE A 332 21.05 30.47 -4.80
C PHE A 332 20.38 30.89 -6.09
N ILE A 333 21.02 30.64 -7.22
CA ILE A 333 20.56 31.10 -8.52
C ILE A 333 20.11 29.91 -9.36
N LYS A 334 18.88 29.98 -9.86
CA LYS A 334 18.33 29.09 -10.88
C LYS A 334 18.02 29.86 -12.16
N TYR A 335 18.12 29.17 -13.29
CA TYR A 335 17.67 29.66 -14.58
C TYR A 335 16.55 28.76 -15.09
N PHE A 336 15.43 29.35 -15.51
CA PHE A 336 14.41 28.64 -16.26
C PHE A 336 14.65 28.81 -17.76
N ASN A 337 14.70 27.67 -18.46
CA ASN A 337 14.87 27.62 -19.90
C ASN A 337 13.52 27.27 -20.59
N PRO A 338 12.87 28.23 -21.28
CA PRO A 338 11.62 27.99 -21.99
C PRO A 338 11.73 27.05 -23.19
N ASP A 339 12.91 26.89 -23.79
CA ASP A 339 13.11 25.99 -24.93
C ASP A 339 13.12 24.54 -24.48
N THR A 340 13.90 24.24 -23.44
CA THR A 340 14.09 22.88 -22.93
C THR A 340 13.11 22.51 -21.83
N GLN A 341 12.31 23.45 -21.33
CA GLN A 341 11.34 23.25 -20.24
C GLN A 341 12.01 22.67 -18.98
N SER A 342 13.16 23.24 -18.61
CA SER A 342 14.03 22.77 -17.52
C SER A 342 14.47 23.91 -16.60
N LEU A 343 14.75 23.57 -15.33
CA LEU A 343 15.38 24.46 -14.35
C LEU A 343 16.85 24.07 -14.19
N GLU A 344 17.74 25.03 -14.31
CA GLU A 344 19.18 24.81 -14.15
C GLU A 344 19.64 25.51 -12.88
N GLY A 345 20.24 24.77 -11.93
CA GLY A 345 21.00 25.40 -10.86
C GLY A 345 22.27 26.00 -11.44
N MET A 346 22.47 27.31 -11.29
CA MET A 346 23.60 28.01 -11.90
C MET A 346 24.76 28.15 -10.93
N CYS A 347 24.52 28.82 -9.81
CA CYS A 347 25.53 29.12 -8.80
C CYS A 347 24.86 29.53 -7.48
N TYR A 348 25.68 29.88 -6.50
CA TYR A 348 25.29 30.62 -5.30
C TYR A 348 26.16 31.87 -5.20
N LEU A 349 25.62 32.92 -4.61
CA LEU A 349 26.26 34.25 -4.52
C LEU A 349 26.09 34.81 -3.12
N TYR A 350 27.10 35.51 -2.63
CA TYR A 350 26.92 36.43 -1.52
C TYR A 350 26.46 37.78 -2.06
N VAL A 351 25.32 38.26 -1.55
CA VAL A 351 24.80 39.58 -1.89
C VAL A 351 24.74 40.45 -0.63
N GLN A 352 24.95 41.75 -0.81
CA GLN A 352 24.79 42.71 0.27
C GLN A 352 23.31 42.84 0.60
N LYS A 353 22.93 42.64 1.86
CA LYS A 353 21.55 42.73 2.36
C LYS A 353 20.87 44.06 2.00
N TYR A 354 21.64 45.14 1.99
CA TYR A 354 21.18 46.49 1.63
C TYR A 354 21.45 46.87 0.16
N GLY A 355 22.10 46.00 -0.62
CA GLY A 355 22.29 46.18 -2.06
C GLY A 355 21.00 45.98 -2.84
N LYS A 356 20.92 46.51 -4.07
CA LYS A 356 19.73 46.41 -4.91
C LYS A 356 19.68 45.05 -5.62
N VAL A 357 18.48 44.53 -5.84
CA VAL A 357 18.27 43.29 -6.60
C VAL A 357 18.80 43.45 -8.04
N GLY A 358 18.73 44.64 -8.62
CA GLY A 358 19.29 44.90 -9.95
C GLY A 358 20.81 44.72 -10.05
N ASP A 359 21.54 44.79 -8.94
CA ASP A 359 23.01 44.75 -8.93
C ASP A 359 23.55 43.37 -9.35
N ILE A 360 22.74 42.30 -9.24
CA ILE A 360 23.13 40.96 -9.68
C ILE A 360 22.88 40.70 -11.17
N ILE A 361 22.09 41.53 -11.87
CA ILE A 361 21.73 41.30 -13.28
C ILE A 361 22.94 41.13 -14.19
N PRO A 362 23.98 41.99 -14.14
CA PRO A 362 25.17 41.82 -14.98
C PRO A 362 25.87 40.47 -14.74
N ILE A 363 25.92 40.03 -13.48
CA ILE A 363 26.51 38.75 -13.07
C ILE A 363 25.71 37.58 -13.66
N LEU A 364 24.37 37.67 -13.60
CA LEU A 364 23.49 36.64 -14.17
C LEU A 364 23.65 36.54 -15.70
N CYS A 365 23.73 37.68 -16.38
CA CYS A 365 23.97 37.73 -17.82
C CYS A 365 25.32 37.12 -18.17
N GLU A 366 26.41 37.50 -17.48
CA GLU A 366 27.74 36.92 -17.69
C GLU A 366 27.73 35.40 -17.49
N LYS A 367 27.16 34.92 -16.38
CA LYS A 367 27.11 33.48 -16.07
C LYS A 367 26.33 32.67 -17.08
N LYS A 368 25.31 33.25 -17.73
CA LYS A 368 24.53 32.57 -18.76
C LYS A 368 24.99 32.89 -20.19
N ASN A 369 26.09 33.64 -20.34
CA ASN A 369 26.63 34.11 -21.61
C ASN A 369 25.61 34.95 -22.42
N PHE A 370 24.79 35.72 -21.73
CA PHE A 370 23.90 36.70 -22.36
C PHE A 370 24.61 38.04 -22.58
N PRO A 371 24.21 38.81 -23.62
CA PRO A 371 24.66 40.20 -23.76
C PRO A 371 24.37 41.01 -22.50
N SER A 372 25.30 41.90 -22.10
CA SER A 372 25.23 42.64 -20.83
C SER A 372 23.98 43.53 -20.65
N HIS A 373 23.29 43.87 -21.75
CA HIS A 373 22.06 44.67 -21.76
C HIS A 373 20.78 43.82 -21.90
N THR A 374 20.87 42.49 -21.73
CA THR A 374 19.72 41.60 -21.82
C THR A 374 18.77 41.87 -20.66
N HIS A 375 17.50 42.16 -20.96
CA HIS A 375 16.47 42.27 -19.94
C HIS A 375 16.11 40.89 -19.39
N LEU A 376 16.12 40.77 -18.05
CA LEU A 376 15.79 39.54 -17.33
C LEU A 376 14.52 39.75 -16.51
N LYS A 377 13.71 38.71 -16.41
CA LYS A 377 12.70 38.60 -15.34
C LYS A 377 13.30 37.80 -14.19
N ILE A 378 13.12 38.30 -12.98
CA ILE A 378 13.71 37.73 -11.76
C ILE A 378 12.56 37.41 -10.80
N TYR A 379 12.55 36.19 -10.29
CA TYR A 379 11.55 35.71 -9.35
C TYR A 379 12.22 35.12 -8.11
N GLU A 380 11.57 35.27 -6.97
CA GLU A 380 11.91 34.56 -5.75
C GLU A 380 11.15 33.24 -5.68
N GLU A 381 11.86 32.14 -5.45
CA GLU A 381 11.28 30.85 -5.14
C GLU A 381 11.03 30.75 -3.62
N ILE A 382 9.86 31.25 -3.17
CA ILE A 382 9.49 31.31 -1.73
C ILE A 382 9.08 29.93 -1.22
N LYS A 383 8.07 29.32 -1.87
CA LYS A 383 7.55 27.98 -1.59
C LYS A 383 6.93 27.40 -2.88
N PRO A 384 6.65 26.09 -2.97
CA PRO A 384 6.21 25.49 -4.23
C PRO A 384 5.02 26.16 -4.91
N SER A 385 4.09 26.73 -4.13
CA SER A 385 2.88 27.39 -4.62
C SER A 385 2.98 28.91 -4.73
N MET A 386 4.16 29.50 -4.51
CA MET A 386 4.33 30.95 -4.39
C MET A 386 5.70 31.34 -4.96
N ILE A 387 5.64 31.91 -6.16
CA ILE A 387 6.79 32.38 -6.92
C ILE A 387 6.53 33.84 -7.26
N GLU A 388 7.32 34.76 -6.70
CA GLU A 388 7.03 36.20 -6.75
C GLU A 388 8.04 36.95 -7.58
N GLU A 389 7.57 37.89 -8.41
CA GLU A 389 8.46 38.72 -9.22
C GLU A 389 9.20 39.74 -8.36
N MET A 390 10.53 39.75 -8.45
CA MET A 390 11.37 40.67 -7.72
C MET A 390 11.53 41.97 -8.48
N ARG A 391 11.36 43.11 -7.79
CA ARG A 391 11.58 44.44 -8.37
C ARG A 391 13.06 44.83 -8.27
N PRO A 392 13.78 45.07 -9.40
CA PRO A 392 15.22 45.37 -9.38
C PRO A 392 15.63 46.61 -8.57
N ILE A 393 14.71 47.55 -8.36
CA ILE A 393 14.95 48.79 -7.61
C ILE A 393 15.00 48.58 -6.09
N LEU A 394 14.37 47.51 -5.59
CA LEU A 394 14.33 47.21 -4.16
C LEU A 394 15.65 46.60 -3.70
N THR A 395 15.92 46.73 -2.40
CA THR A 395 17.03 46.02 -1.76
C THR A 395 16.66 44.59 -1.42
N PHE A 396 17.65 43.71 -1.27
CA PHE A 396 17.41 42.33 -0.85
C PHE A 396 16.66 42.24 0.49
N GLN A 397 16.94 43.16 1.44
CA GLN A 397 16.17 43.27 2.68
C GLN A 397 14.70 43.66 2.46
N GLN A 398 14.43 44.61 1.55
CA GLN A 398 13.05 45.02 1.24
C GLN A 398 12.26 43.90 0.55
N SER A 399 12.95 43.00 -0.13
CA SER A 399 12.43 41.74 -0.67
C SER A 399 12.43 40.60 0.35
N GLU A 400 12.65 40.88 1.64
CA GLU A 400 12.64 39.89 2.74
C GLU A 400 13.62 38.71 2.59
N MET A 401 14.65 38.85 1.76
CA MET A 401 15.60 37.78 1.43
C MET A 401 16.51 37.43 2.61
N GLN A 402 16.78 36.13 2.75
CA GLN A 402 17.56 35.50 3.80
C GLN A 402 18.56 34.48 3.23
N ASN A 403 19.44 33.96 4.10
CA ASN A 403 20.36 32.89 3.72
C ASN A 403 19.59 31.67 3.21
N GLY A 404 20.01 31.12 2.09
CA GLY A 404 19.39 29.95 1.47
C GLY A 404 18.20 30.25 0.56
N ASP A 405 17.87 31.53 0.35
CA ASP A 405 16.81 31.89 -0.59
C ASP A 405 17.25 31.67 -2.03
N ILE A 406 16.29 31.32 -2.89
CA ILE A 406 16.53 30.92 -4.27
C ILE A 406 15.91 31.98 -5.18
N ILE A 407 16.73 32.53 -6.06
CA ILE A 407 16.33 33.44 -7.12
C ILE A 407 16.30 32.65 -8.42
N CYS A 408 15.16 32.63 -9.09
CA CYS A 408 15.01 32.05 -10.42
C CYS A 408 14.86 33.16 -11.46
N PHE A 409 15.61 33.11 -12.54
CA PHE A 409 15.51 34.13 -13.60
C PHE A 409 15.34 33.51 -14.98
N GLN A 410 14.81 34.31 -15.90
CA GLN A 410 14.71 33.99 -17.32
C GLN A 410 14.97 35.23 -18.16
N LYS A 411 15.36 35.04 -19.42
CA LYS A 411 15.38 36.11 -20.42
C LYS A 411 13.94 36.61 -20.65
N VAL A 412 13.77 37.91 -20.84
CA VAL A 412 12.51 38.47 -21.35
C VAL A 412 12.32 37.98 -22.79
N LEU A 413 11.28 37.19 -23.01
CA LEU A 413 10.93 36.68 -24.34
C LEU A 413 10.22 37.77 -25.16
N THR A 414 10.52 37.80 -26.45
CA THR A 414 9.79 38.58 -27.47
C THR A 414 8.40 38.00 -27.72
N GLU A 415 7.49 38.80 -28.26
CA GLU A 415 6.13 38.33 -28.58
C GLU A 415 6.15 37.15 -29.56
N GLU A 416 7.08 37.13 -30.51
CA GLU A 416 7.21 36.03 -31.46
C GLU A 416 7.72 34.74 -30.80
N GLU A 417 8.73 34.82 -29.93
CA GLU A 417 9.19 33.67 -29.14
C GLU A 417 8.03 33.09 -28.31
N ILE A 418 7.22 33.94 -27.66
CA ILE A 418 6.05 33.52 -26.88
C ILE A 418 5.03 32.77 -27.76
N ARG A 419 4.75 33.28 -28.96
CA ARG A 419 3.82 32.61 -29.91
C ARG A 419 4.33 31.24 -30.33
N ILE A 420 5.62 31.13 -30.64
CA ILE A 420 6.26 29.85 -31.02
C ILE A 420 6.17 28.83 -29.87
N HIS A 421 6.53 29.25 -28.65
CA HIS A 421 6.44 28.37 -27.48
C HIS A 421 5.01 27.94 -27.19
N THR A 422 4.05 28.87 -27.25
CA THR A 422 2.63 28.59 -27.00
C THR A 422 2.07 27.61 -28.04
N ALA A 423 2.39 27.80 -29.32
CA ALA A 423 1.99 26.88 -30.39
C ALA A 423 2.57 25.47 -30.20
N ALA A 424 3.77 25.37 -29.61
CA ALA A 424 4.40 24.10 -29.24
C ALA A 424 3.91 23.52 -27.88
N GLY A 425 2.97 24.17 -27.20
CA GLY A 425 2.49 23.78 -25.87
C GLY A 425 3.52 23.90 -24.75
N ARG A 426 4.52 24.78 -24.92
CA ARG A 426 5.59 25.04 -23.93
C ARG A 426 5.21 26.18 -23.00
N ILE A 427 5.67 26.09 -21.75
CA ILE A 427 5.48 27.12 -20.73
C ILE A 427 6.50 28.25 -20.94
N CYS A 428 6.03 29.49 -20.92
CA CYS A 428 6.84 30.67 -21.24
C CYS A 428 7.32 31.45 -20.00
N ASP A 429 6.70 31.23 -18.84
CA ASP A 429 6.96 31.96 -17.60
C ASP A 429 7.32 31.03 -16.43
N ILE A 430 8.19 31.54 -15.56
CA ILE A 430 8.65 30.84 -14.36
C ILE A 430 7.48 30.41 -13.43
N PRO A 431 6.54 31.27 -13.02
CA PRO A 431 5.47 30.87 -12.09
C PRO A 431 4.66 29.67 -12.56
N THR A 432 4.24 29.67 -13.83
CA THR A 432 3.47 28.57 -14.42
C THR A 432 4.32 27.30 -14.54
N PHE A 433 5.64 27.42 -14.76
CA PHE A 433 6.53 26.28 -14.78
C PHE A 433 6.62 25.61 -13.39
N TYR A 434 6.77 26.40 -12.32
CA TYR A 434 6.76 25.87 -10.95
C TYR A 434 5.40 25.27 -10.57
N GLU A 435 4.28 25.85 -11.01
CA GLU A 435 2.96 25.23 -10.84
C GLU A 435 2.90 23.87 -11.56
N SER A 436 3.52 23.76 -12.74
CA SER A 436 3.60 22.49 -13.45
C SER A 436 4.39 21.43 -12.66
N LEU A 437 5.46 21.82 -11.94
CA LEU A 437 6.26 20.91 -11.11
C LEU A 437 5.47 20.36 -9.93
N LEU A 438 4.60 21.17 -9.32
CA LEU A 438 3.73 20.76 -8.21
C LEU A 438 2.79 19.62 -8.61
N ASN A 439 2.29 19.67 -9.83
CA ASN A 439 1.38 18.66 -10.35
C ASN A 439 2.12 17.45 -10.93
N ARG A 440 3.46 17.38 -10.88
CA ARG A 440 4.19 16.22 -11.40
C ARG A 440 4.13 15.06 -10.41
N VAL A 441 3.90 13.87 -10.96
CA VAL A 441 3.79 12.61 -10.24
C VAL A 441 4.55 11.51 -10.97
N VAL A 442 5.33 10.73 -10.23
CA VAL A 442 5.90 9.48 -10.75
C VAL A 442 4.82 8.40 -10.71
N VAL A 443 4.47 7.88 -11.89
CA VAL A 443 3.55 6.74 -12.05
C VAL A 443 4.34 5.53 -12.52
N GLU A 444 4.16 4.42 -11.82
CA GLU A 444 4.70 3.12 -12.18
C GLU A 444 3.74 2.40 -13.13
N PHE A 445 4.28 1.87 -14.22
CA PHE A 445 3.52 1.15 -15.25
C PHE A 445 3.98 -0.30 -15.31
N LYS A 446 3.02 -1.22 -15.21
CA LYS A 446 3.28 -2.67 -15.29
C LYS A 446 2.40 -3.33 -16.36
N PRO A 447 2.91 -4.33 -17.09
CA PRO A 447 2.09 -5.11 -17.99
C PRO A 447 1.07 -5.95 -17.22
N LYS A 448 -0.08 -6.24 -17.84
CA LYS A 448 -1.07 -7.18 -17.31
C LYS A 448 -0.49 -8.62 -17.28
N HIS A 449 -0.96 -9.46 -16.35
CA HIS A 449 -0.38 -10.77 -15.99
C HIS A 449 -0.15 -11.73 -17.18
N GLU A 450 -0.98 -11.62 -18.23
CA GLU A 450 -0.87 -12.39 -19.48
C GLU A 450 0.42 -12.08 -20.27
N ASP A 451 1.04 -10.91 -20.03
CA ASP A 451 2.18 -10.38 -20.79
C ASP A 451 3.42 -10.09 -19.92
N ARG A 452 3.43 -10.51 -18.65
CA ARG A 452 4.46 -10.09 -17.65
C ARG A 452 5.89 -10.47 -18.02
N GLU A 453 6.10 -11.56 -18.75
CA GLU A 453 7.44 -12.04 -19.12
C GLU A 453 7.99 -11.41 -20.40
N LEU A 454 7.16 -10.71 -21.19
CA LEU A 454 7.53 -10.20 -22.51
C LEU A 454 7.63 -8.68 -22.61
N LYS A 455 7.17 -7.94 -21.58
CA LYS A 455 6.98 -6.48 -21.67
C LYS A 455 7.63 -5.73 -20.50
N PRO A 456 8.15 -4.51 -20.73
CA PRO A 456 8.89 -3.77 -19.72
C PRO A 456 7.99 -3.19 -18.63
N GLU A 457 8.49 -3.21 -17.39
CA GLU A 457 8.05 -2.34 -16.32
C GLU A 457 8.84 -1.03 -16.36
N PHE A 458 8.18 0.11 -16.17
CA PHE A 458 8.84 1.41 -16.24
C PHE A 458 8.12 2.46 -15.40
N LYS A 459 8.79 3.60 -15.20
CA LYS A 459 8.25 4.74 -14.44
C LYS A 459 8.29 5.98 -15.32
N LEU A 460 7.20 6.73 -15.35
CA LEU A 460 7.13 8.02 -16.05
C LEU A 460 6.75 9.13 -15.08
N ILE A 461 7.33 10.30 -15.31
CA ILE A 461 6.92 11.54 -14.65
C ILE A 461 5.79 12.14 -15.50
N LEU A 462 4.59 12.18 -14.93
CA LEU A 462 3.38 12.69 -15.57
C LEU A 462 2.83 13.88 -14.75
N ASN A 463 1.92 14.65 -15.32
CA ASN A 463 1.19 15.70 -14.61
C ASN A 463 -0.16 15.14 -14.15
N GLU A 464 -0.52 15.39 -12.90
CA GLU A 464 -1.78 14.97 -12.26
C GLU A 464 -3.02 15.54 -12.98
N LYS A 465 -2.88 16.67 -13.68
CA LYS A 465 -3.94 17.29 -14.49
C LYS A 465 -4.08 16.65 -15.88
N TYR A 466 -3.19 15.73 -16.29
CA TYR A 466 -3.29 15.11 -17.61
C TYR A 466 -4.55 14.25 -17.75
N THR A 467 -5.17 14.36 -18.90
CA THR A 467 -6.28 13.51 -19.34
C THR A 467 -5.79 12.11 -19.71
N TYR A 468 -6.72 11.17 -19.88
CA TYR A 468 -6.42 9.82 -20.36
C TYR A 468 -5.58 9.82 -21.64
N ASP A 469 -5.95 10.64 -22.62
CA ASP A 469 -5.29 10.68 -23.93
C ASP A 469 -3.86 11.24 -23.83
N GLU A 470 -3.63 12.22 -22.95
CA GLU A 470 -2.30 12.79 -22.71
C GLU A 470 -1.37 11.81 -21.97
N VAL A 471 -1.92 10.99 -21.07
CA VAL A 471 -1.20 9.88 -20.44
C VAL A 471 -0.89 8.81 -21.50
N ALA A 472 -1.88 8.39 -22.29
CA ALA A 472 -1.73 7.41 -23.36
C ALA A 472 -0.68 7.85 -24.38
N LYS A 473 -0.64 9.14 -24.77
CA LYS A 473 0.35 9.69 -25.71
C LYS A 473 1.79 9.59 -25.18
N ARG A 474 2.00 9.80 -23.88
CA ARG A 474 3.35 9.70 -23.27
C ARG A 474 3.78 8.26 -23.08
N VAL A 475 2.86 7.40 -22.64
CA VAL A 475 3.12 5.97 -22.47
C VAL A 475 3.39 5.30 -23.82
N SER A 476 2.61 5.64 -24.84
CA SER A 476 2.80 5.11 -26.20
C SER A 476 4.10 5.55 -26.85
N ALA A 477 4.56 6.78 -26.60
CA ALA A 477 5.88 7.23 -27.04
C ALA A 477 7.02 6.40 -26.40
N PHE A 478 6.87 6.02 -25.13
CA PHE A 478 7.84 5.15 -24.45
C PHE A 478 7.79 3.71 -24.98
N LEU A 479 6.59 3.18 -25.21
CA LEU A 479 6.37 1.81 -25.70
C LEU A 479 6.49 1.67 -27.23
N ASN A 480 6.70 2.76 -27.95
CA ASN A 480 6.69 2.85 -29.41
C ASN A 480 5.45 2.19 -30.05
N THR A 481 4.27 2.58 -29.58
CA THR A 481 2.97 2.05 -30.05
C THR A 481 1.97 3.18 -30.35
N ASP A 482 0.78 2.83 -30.82
CA ASP A 482 -0.32 3.79 -31.00
C ASP A 482 -1.00 4.10 -29.64
N PRO A 483 -1.16 5.39 -29.26
CA PRO A 483 -1.90 5.77 -28.05
C PRO A 483 -3.29 5.13 -27.94
N LEU A 484 -4.00 4.95 -29.06
CA LEU A 484 -5.34 4.35 -29.09
C LEU A 484 -5.33 2.84 -28.91
N LYS A 485 -4.16 2.19 -28.97
CA LYS A 485 -3.99 0.76 -28.71
C LYS A 485 -3.56 0.46 -27.28
N LEU A 486 -3.71 1.41 -26.36
CA LEU A 486 -3.41 1.23 -24.95
C LEU A 486 -4.69 1.25 -24.11
N ARG A 487 -4.75 0.34 -23.14
CA ARG A 487 -5.78 0.30 -22.11
C ARG A 487 -5.15 0.26 -20.73
N PHE A 488 -5.60 1.13 -19.83
CA PHE A 488 -5.11 1.20 -18.45
C PHE A 488 -6.06 0.55 -17.43
N SER A 489 -5.51 0.11 -16.31
CA SER A 489 -6.26 -0.46 -15.18
C SER A 489 -5.58 -0.10 -13.85
N THR A 490 -6.37 0.03 -12.79
CA THR A 490 -5.88 0.32 -11.44
C THR A 490 -5.44 -0.95 -10.70
N ALA A 491 -4.69 -0.79 -9.62
CA ALA A 491 -4.25 -1.87 -8.74
C ALA A 491 -5.02 -1.84 -7.40
N HIS A 492 -5.39 -3.00 -6.87
CA HIS A 492 -5.97 -3.12 -5.53
C HIS A 492 -4.91 -2.75 -4.46
N PRO A 493 -5.21 -1.82 -3.53
CA PRO A 493 -4.23 -1.26 -2.60
C PRO A 493 -3.52 -2.27 -1.68
N MET A 494 -4.16 -3.40 -1.33
CA MET A 494 -3.63 -4.37 -0.34
C MET A 494 -3.05 -5.66 -0.94
N SER A 495 -3.45 -6.01 -2.16
CA SER A 495 -3.05 -7.28 -2.80
C SER A 495 -2.26 -7.08 -4.09
N GLY A 496 -2.24 -5.85 -4.64
CA GLY A 496 -1.62 -5.55 -5.93
C GLY A 496 -2.30 -6.22 -7.13
N THR A 497 -3.44 -6.89 -6.91
CA THR A 497 -4.24 -7.55 -7.95
C THR A 497 -5.15 -6.55 -8.66
N TYR A 498 -5.51 -6.84 -9.91
CA TYR A 498 -6.32 -5.97 -10.78
C TYR A 498 -7.70 -5.74 -10.19
N GLU A 499 -8.17 -4.50 -10.15
CA GLU A 499 -9.49 -4.22 -9.59
C GLU A 499 -10.44 -3.63 -10.65
N THR A 500 -9.99 -2.63 -11.43
CA THR A 500 -10.88 -1.98 -12.39
C THR A 500 -10.17 -1.49 -13.65
N VAL A 501 -10.81 -1.73 -14.79
CA VAL A 501 -10.41 -1.11 -16.06
C VAL A 501 -10.81 0.36 -16.04
N ILE A 502 -9.89 1.22 -16.43
CA ILE A 502 -10.16 2.65 -16.61
C ILE A 502 -10.78 2.87 -17.99
N LYS A 503 -12.02 3.36 -18.04
CA LYS A 503 -12.69 3.77 -19.28
C LYS A 503 -12.02 5.03 -19.83
N ARG A 504 -11.87 5.12 -21.16
CA ARG A 504 -11.38 6.33 -21.79
C ARG A 504 -12.41 7.45 -21.63
N THR A 505 -12.03 8.51 -20.93
CA THR A 505 -12.84 9.73 -20.83
C THR A 505 -12.00 10.95 -21.17
N THR A 506 -12.64 11.97 -21.73
CA THR A 506 -11.98 13.24 -22.06
C THR A 506 -12.00 14.25 -20.92
N LYS A 507 -12.69 13.93 -19.82
CA LYS A 507 -12.94 14.87 -18.71
C LYS A 507 -12.15 14.55 -17.44
N GLN A 508 -11.87 13.28 -17.16
CA GLN A 508 -11.18 12.90 -15.92
C GLN A 508 -9.68 13.14 -16.01
N THR A 509 -9.11 13.60 -14.90
CA THR A 509 -7.67 13.85 -14.76
C THR A 509 -6.96 12.64 -14.16
N LEU A 510 -5.64 12.53 -14.36
CA LEU A 510 -4.82 11.46 -13.79
C LEU A 510 -4.93 11.39 -12.26
N SER A 511 -5.07 12.54 -11.58
CA SER A 511 -5.34 12.58 -10.14
C SER A 511 -6.61 11.80 -9.78
N GLU A 512 -7.70 12.03 -10.51
CA GLU A 512 -8.97 11.32 -10.31
C GLU A 512 -8.85 9.83 -10.69
N LEU A 513 -8.08 9.50 -11.73
CA LEU A 513 -7.83 8.11 -12.15
C LEU A 513 -7.05 7.29 -11.12
N LEU A 514 -6.18 7.94 -10.35
CA LEU A 514 -5.35 7.31 -9.31
C LEU A 514 -6.04 7.26 -7.94
N GLN A 515 -7.20 7.91 -7.77
CA GLN A 515 -7.97 7.84 -6.54
C GLN A 515 -8.78 6.54 -6.47
N THR A 516 -8.14 5.46 -6.01
CA THR A 516 -8.86 4.28 -5.52
C THR A 516 -9.45 4.60 -4.15
N THR A 517 -10.75 4.42 -4.01
CA THR A 517 -11.59 4.61 -2.80
C THR A 517 -10.85 4.49 -1.46
N TYR A 518 -10.87 5.59 -0.69
CA TYR A 518 -10.68 5.67 0.77
C TYR A 518 -9.37 5.14 1.41
N LEU A 519 -8.23 5.11 0.72
CA LEU A 519 -6.94 4.82 1.36
C LEU A 519 -5.90 5.97 1.18
N PRO A 520 -5.27 6.44 2.27
CA PRO A 520 -4.35 7.60 2.24
C PRO A 520 -2.99 7.32 1.57
N ASN A 521 -2.72 6.08 1.18
CA ASN A 521 -1.53 5.67 0.44
C ASN A 521 -1.96 4.98 -0.88
N SER A 522 -2.52 5.73 -1.83
CA SER A 522 -2.78 5.18 -3.16
C SER A 522 -1.43 4.84 -3.81
N THR A 523 -1.23 3.56 -4.12
CA THR A 523 -0.11 3.14 -4.96
C THR A 523 -0.28 3.78 -6.32
N ARG A 524 0.68 4.63 -6.73
CA ARG A 524 0.72 5.29 -8.05
C ARG A 524 1.14 4.30 -9.13
N LEU A 525 0.38 3.23 -9.24
CA LEU A 525 0.64 2.07 -10.09
C LEU A 525 -0.54 1.92 -11.04
N LEU A 526 -0.24 1.94 -12.33
CA LEU A 526 -1.18 1.61 -13.39
C LEU A 526 -0.71 0.38 -14.14
N TYR A 527 -1.64 -0.53 -14.39
CA TYR A 527 -1.42 -1.62 -15.32
C TYR A 527 -1.79 -1.19 -16.74
N TYR A 528 -1.02 -1.65 -17.72
CA TYR A 528 -1.33 -1.42 -19.13
C TYR A 528 -1.51 -2.74 -19.89
N LYS A 529 -2.41 -2.71 -20.88
CA LYS A 529 -2.59 -3.75 -21.90
C LYS A 529 -2.52 -3.11 -23.28
N MET A 530 -1.74 -3.70 -24.17
CA MET A 530 -1.75 -3.36 -25.59
C MET A 530 -2.92 -4.07 -26.27
N LEU A 531 -3.65 -3.35 -27.11
CA LEU A 531 -4.84 -3.83 -27.80
C LEU A 531 -4.54 -4.06 -29.28
N ASP A 532 -5.16 -5.07 -29.88
CA ASP A 532 -5.06 -5.32 -31.32
C ASP A 532 -5.87 -4.29 -32.13
N ILE A 533 -7.01 -3.88 -31.56
CA ILE A 533 -7.93 -2.86 -32.08
C ILE A 533 -7.87 -1.56 -31.27
N SER A 534 -8.38 -0.47 -31.83
CA SER A 534 -8.48 0.82 -31.12
C SER A 534 -9.36 0.69 -29.87
N ILE A 535 -8.98 1.36 -28.78
CA ILE A 535 -9.78 1.45 -27.55
C ILE A 535 -11.17 2.04 -27.81
N ILE A 536 -11.27 2.95 -28.77
CA ILE A 536 -12.56 3.55 -29.18
C ILE A 536 -13.47 2.45 -29.73
N GLU A 537 -12.94 1.61 -30.62
CA GLU A 537 -13.68 0.48 -31.17
C GLU A 537 -14.01 -0.55 -30.10
N LEU A 538 -13.04 -0.87 -29.23
CA LEU A 538 -13.23 -1.85 -28.16
C LEU A 538 -14.33 -1.44 -27.17
N GLU A 539 -14.37 -0.17 -26.76
CA GLU A 539 -15.36 0.33 -25.80
C GLU A 539 -16.76 0.46 -26.39
N THR A 540 -16.89 0.55 -27.72
CA THR A 540 -18.20 0.47 -28.39
C THR A 540 -18.74 -0.94 -28.53
N LYS A 541 -17.93 -1.98 -28.25
CA LYS A 541 -18.34 -3.39 -28.34
C LYS A 541 -18.83 -3.92 -27.00
N LYS A 542 -19.92 -4.67 -27.03
CA LYS A 542 -20.39 -5.50 -25.92
C LYS A 542 -19.91 -6.94 -26.11
N PHE A 543 -19.47 -7.53 -25.01
CA PHE A 543 -19.06 -8.93 -24.92
C PHE A 543 -19.99 -9.65 -23.96
N PHE A 544 -20.58 -10.74 -24.40
CA PHE A 544 -21.45 -11.56 -23.56
C PHE A 544 -21.31 -13.03 -23.94
N LYS A 545 -21.53 -13.88 -22.94
CA LYS A 545 -21.53 -15.33 -23.07
C LYS A 545 -22.96 -15.80 -23.11
N VAL A 546 -23.31 -16.52 -24.18
CA VAL A 546 -24.64 -17.13 -24.33
C VAL A 546 -24.50 -18.63 -24.20
N TYR A 547 -25.28 -19.23 -23.30
CA TYR A 547 -25.36 -20.67 -23.13
C TYR A 547 -26.46 -21.24 -24.01
N TRP A 548 -26.05 -21.96 -25.05
CA TRP A 548 -26.96 -22.68 -25.94
C TRP A 548 -27.38 -24.00 -25.31
N LEU A 549 -28.68 -24.25 -25.15
CA LEU A 549 -29.22 -25.43 -24.47
C LEU A 549 -29.54 -26.61 -25.41
N GLY A 550 -29.61 -26.36 -26.72
CA GLY A 550 -29.98 -27.37 -27.72
C GLY A 550 -31.39 -27.93 -27.50
N THR A 551 -31.75 -28.97 -28.26
CA THR A 551 -33.12 -29.52 -28.26
C THR A 551 -33.48 -30.35 -27.02
N THR A 552 -32.48 -30.77 -26.23
CA THR A 552 -32.66 -31.69 -25.11
C THR A 552 -32.25 -31.11 -23.76
N VAL A 553 -31.83 -29.84 -23.70
CA VAL A 553 -31.35 -29.12 -22.49
C VAL A 553 -30.10 -29.77 -21.83
N LYS A 554 -29.61 -30.88 -22.37
CA LYS A 554 -28.41 -31.61 -21.92
C LYS A 554 -27.15 -31.24 -22.70
N GLU A 555 -27.29 -30.48 -23.80
CA GLU A 555 -26.20 -30.11 -24.71
C GLU A 555 -25.79 -28.65 -24.53
N GLU A 556 -25.45 -28.28 -23.29
CA GLU A 556 -25.05 -26.90 -22.97
C GLU A 556 -23.73 -26.54 -23.66
N ARG A 557 -23.75 -25.50 -24.51
CA ARG A 557 -22.56 -24.95 -25.16
C ARG A 557 -22.45 -23.46 -24.93
N MET A 558 -21.28 -23.01 -24.47
CA MET A 558 -20.99 -21.59 -24.28
C MET A 558 -20.53 -20.96 -25.60
N ILE A 559 -21.16 -19.84 -25.97
CA ILE A 559 -20.85 -19.07 -27.18
C ILE A 559 -20.46 -17.65 -26.77
N ASP A 560 -19.23 -17.26 -27.10
CA ASP A 560 -18.79 -15.87 -26.95
C ASP A 560 -19.34 -15.03 -28.10
N VAL A 561 -20.06 -13.96 -27.79
CA VAL A 561 -20.58 -13.01 -28.77
C VAL A 561 -19.95 -11.64 -28.52
N CYS A 562 -19.49 -11.01 -29.60
CA CYS A 562 -18.90 -9.68 -29.58
C CYS A 562 -19.51 -8.85 -30.70
N LEU A 563 -20.28 -7.83 -30.34
CA LEU A 563 -20.99 -6.95 -31.28
C LEU A 563 -20.92 -5.49 -30.81
N PRO A 564 -21.08 -4.51 -31.71
CA PRO A 564 -21.28 -3.11 -31.31
C PRO A 564 -22.50 -2.98 -30.37
N GLY A 565 -22.47 -2.08 -29.40
CA GLY A 565 -23.60 -1.84 -28.48
C GLY A 565 -24.88 -1.39 -29.18
N THR A 566 -24.76 -0.81 -30.38
CA THR A 566 -25.89 -0.41 -31.25
C THR A 566 -26.55 -1.57 -31.98
N ALA A 567 -26.01 -2.79 -31.90
CA ALA A 567 -26.57 -3.95 -32.58
C ALA A 567 -27.85 -4.45 -31.87
N ILE A 568 -28.64 -5.22 -32.62
CA ILE A 568 -29.91 -5.81 -32.16
C ILE A 568 -29.77 -7.30 -31.87
N ILE A 569 -30.70 -7.85 -31.10
CA ILE A 569 -30.71 -9.28 -30.74
C ILE A 569 -30.65 -10.20 -31.96
N ASN A 570 -31.28 -9.85 -33.09
CA ASN A 570 -31.20 -10.65 -34.31
C ASN A 570 -29.75 -10.88 -34.80
N GLU A 571 -28.84 -9.92 -34.59
CA GLU A 571 -27.42 -10.09 -34.93
C GLU A 571 -26.73 -11.09 -33.99
N VAL A 572 -27.10 -11.11 -32.70
CA VAL A 572 -26.67 -12.13 -31.73
C VAL A 572 -27.09 -13.52 -32.20
N LEU A 573 -28.37 -13.66 -32.55
CA LEU A 573 -28.93 -14.93 -33.00
C LEU A 573 -28.26 -15.43 -34.28
N ARG A 574 -27.93 -14.53 -35.22
CA ARG A 574 -27.16 -14.88 -36.43
C ARG A 574 -25.77 -15.41 -36.11
N ILE A 575 -25.08 -14.82 -35.13
CA ILE A 575 -23.77 -15.33 -34.67
C ILE A 575 -23.92 -16.74 -34.07
N ILE A 576 -24.96 -16.98 -33.29
CA ILE A 576 -25.24 -18.31 -32.70
C ILE A 576 -25.47 -19.34 -33.82
N VAL A 577 -26.33 -19.03 -34.78
CA VAL A 577 -26.60 -19.89 -35.95
C VAL A 577 -25.33 -20.19 -36.73
N GLN A 578 -24.52 -19.17 -37.00
CA GLN A 578 -23.28 -19.32 -37.75
C GLN A 578 -22.22 -20.15 -36.99
N LYS A 579 -22.03 -19.90 -35.69
CA LYS A 579 -21.03 -20.60 -34.88
C LYS A 579 -21.40 -22.06 -34.60
N LEU A 580 -22.70 -22.35 -34.48
CA LEU A 580 -23.20 -23.70 -34.25
C LEU A 580 -23.54 -24.45 -35.55
N ALA A 581 -23.39 -23.81 -36.72
CA ALA A 581 -23.77 -24.33 -38.03
C ALA A 581 -25.21 -24.88 -38.07
N LEU A 582 -26.15 -24.16 -37.44
CA LEU A 582 -27.54 -24.59 -37.33
C LEU A 582 -28.27 -24.42 -38.67
N LEU A 583 -29.09 -25.41 -39.03
CA LEU A 583 -29.93 -25.38 -40.24
C LEU A 583 -31.27 -24.64 -40.01
N ILE A 584 -31.44 -23.99 -38.86
CA ILE A 584 -32.66 -23.27 -38.49
C ILE A 584 -32.47 -21.74 -38.64
N PRO A 585 -33.51 -21.00 -39.09
CA PRO A 585 -33.45 -19.54 -39.15
C PRO A 585 -33.34 -18.88 -37.77
N SER A 586 -32.66 -17.73 -37.68
CA SER A 586 -32.42 -17.02 -36.41
C SER A 586 -33.69 -16.64 -35.64
N TYR A 587 -34.81 -16.37 -36.31
CA TYR A 587 -36.08 -16.02 -35.68
C TYR A 587 -36.79 -17.18 -34.96
N ARG A 588 -36.28 -18.41 -35.08
CA ARG A 588 -36.80 -19.57 -34.33
C ARG A 588 -36.07 -19.81 -33.01
N ILE A 589 -35.02 -19.03 -32.74
CA ILE A 589 -34.24 -19.10 -31.50
C ILE A 589 -34.76 -18.02 -30.57
N ARG A 590 -35.04 -18.40 -29.32
CA ARG A 590 -35.34 -17.42 -28.27
C ARG A 590 -34.11 -17.14 -27.44
N LEU A 591 -33.93 -15.89 -27.03
CA LEU A 591 -32.86 -15.45 -26.15
C LEU A 591 -33.49 -14.88 -24.87
N TYR A 592 -33.04 -15.35 -23.72
CA TYR A 592 -33.56 -14.93 -22.43
C TYR A 592 -32.46 -14.88 -21.37
N ASP A 593 -32.70 -14.08 -20.32
CA ASP A 593 -31.79 -13.96 -19.18
C ASP A 593 -32.33 -14.67 -17.93
N VAL A 594 -31.40 -15.18 -17.12
CA VAL A 594 -31.72 -15.92 -15.89
C VAL A 594 -30.95 -15.33 -14.72
N LEU A 595 -31.68 -15.06 -13.64
CA LEU A 595 -31.16 -14.66 -12.32
C LEU A 595 -31.81 -15.50 -11.24
N ASN A 596 -31.02 -16.00 -10.28
CA ASN A 596 -31.52 -16.81 -9.16
C ASN A 596 -32.43 -17.97 -9.62
N TYR A 597 -32.03 -18.65 -10.70
CA TYR A 597 -32.75 -19.78 -11.30
C TYR A 597 -34.16 -19.46 -11.84
N LYS A 598 -34.45 -18.18 -12.13
CA LYS A 598 -35.70 -17.74 -12.77
C LYS A 598 -35.40 -16.92 -14.02
N ILE A 599 -36.15 -17.19 -15.09
CA ILE A 599 -36.16 -16.35 -16.29
C ILE A 599 -36.70 -14.98 -15.88
N GLN A 600 -35.93 -13.92 -16.12
CA GLN A 600 -36.35 -12.56 -15.79
C GLN A 600 -36.98 -11.89 -17.02
N ASN A 601 -36.28 -11.94 -18.15
CA ASN A 601 -36.68 -11.32 -19.40
C ASN A 601 -36.44 -12.24 -20.59
N GLU A 602 -37.35 -12.18 -21.55
CA GLU A 602 -37.19 -12.74 -22.90
C GLU A 602 -37.09 -11.57 -23.89
N TYR A 603 -36.11 -11.62 -24.79
CA TYR A 603 -35.77 -10.49 -25.66
C TYR A 603 -36.35 -10.65 -27.07
N ASP A 604 -36.90 -9.58 -27.62
CA ASP A 604 -37.38 -9.55 -29.02
C ASP A 604 -36.21 -9.42 -30.00
N ILE A 605 -36.38 -9.92 -31.22
CA ILE A 605 -35.36 -9.87 -32.29
C ILE A 605 -34.91 -8.44 -32.64
N ASN A 606 -35.77 -7.44 -32.46
CA ASN A 606 -35.47 -6.03 -32.76
C ASN A 606 -34.98 -5.26 -31.53
N ASP A 607 -34.93 -5.91 -30.36
CA ASP A 607 -34.45 -5.23 -29.16
C ASP A 607 -32.96 -4.88 -29.31
N PRO A 608 -32.55 -3.70 -28.79
CA PRO A 608 -31.14 -3.37 -28.74
C PRO A 608 -30.45 -4.24 -27.70
N ILE A 609 -29.24 -4.70 -28.01
CA ILE A 609 -28.38 -5.47 -27.10
C ILE A 609 -28.08 -4.67 -25.81
N ASP A 610 -28.24 -3.34 -25.85
CA ASP A 610 -28.12 -2.49 -24.67
C ASP A 610 -29.10 -2.80 -23.53
N LYS A 611 -30.22 -3.45 -23.81
CA LYS A 611 -31.16 -3.93 -22.77
C LYS A 611 -30.59 -5.08 -21.92
N ILE A 612 -29.60 -5.81 -22.42
CA ILE A 612 -28.98 -6.93 -21.71
C ILE A 612 -28.13 -6.41 -20.54
N GLN A 613 -28.47 -6.86 -19.33
CA GLN A 613 -27.74 -6.51 -18.11
C GLN A 613 -26.47 -7.37 -17.94
N GLU A 614 -25.34 -6.73 -17.58
CA GLU A 614 -24.02 -7.39 -17.55
C GLU A 614 -23.87 -8.53 -16.52
N HIS A 615 -24.72 -8.57 -15.49
CA HIS A 615 -24.65 -9.56 -14.41
C HIS A 615 -25.58 -10.76 -14.62
N MET A 616 -26.32 -10.80 -15.72
CA MET A 616 -27.28 -11.85 -16.01
C MET A 616 -26.65 -12.98 -16.82
N THR A 617 -27.11 -14.22 -16.59
CA THR A 617 -26.70 -15.36 -17.41
C THR A 617 -27.65 -15.48 -18.59
N LEU A 618 -27.13 -15.40 -19.82
CA LEU A 618 -27.93 -15.49 -21.04
C LEU A 618 -28.01 -16.92 -21.54
N TYR A 619 -29.21 -17.35 -21.88
CA TYR A 619 -29.48 -18.65 -22.50
C TYR A 619 -30.17 -18.47 -23.85
N ALA A 620 -29.87 -19.37 -24.77
CA ALA A 620 -30.54 -19.50 -26.06
C ALA A 620 -30.92 -20.96 -26.32
N GLU A 621 -32.07 -21.19 -26.95
CA GLU A 621 -32.57 -22.52 -27.30
C GLU A 621 -33.42 -22.53 -28.57
#